data_AF-A0A9N7B6I6-F1
#
_entry.id   AF-A0A9N7B6I6-F1
#
_cell.length_a   1.000
_cell.length_b   1.000
_cell.length_c   1.000
_cell.angle_alpha   90.00
_cell.angle_beta   90.00
_cell.angle_gamma   90.00
#
_symmetry.space_group_name_H-M   'P 1'
#
loop_
_entity.id
_entity.type
_entity.pdbx_description
1 polymer ?
#
loop_
_entity_poly.entity_id
_entity_poly.type
_entity_poly.pdbx_seq_one_letter_code
_entity_poly.pdbx_strand_id
1 'polypeptide(L)'
;MVDNNLFSQFISAIGQAKKIVFVGDINQLPSVEIGNAFEDIIKSKKITTVKLKSTHRQSNNSKIVELAYMIKDNNFDLKKLCENQTIDSQTKSDLQTIFVDNQNQCLKEIINNYNLDDRIGFNEPYKIQIISPINDGDLGVNQINKFIQDNRLKQEKLDQKLNRAYKQTIMYIIKKIKLCI
;
A
#
# COMPACT_ATOMS: atom_id res chain seq x y z
N MET A 1 13.75 3.60 -7.10
CA MET A 1 12.95 4.20 -8.21
C MET A 1 13.80 4.67 -9.38
N VAL A 2 15.03 5.18 -9.17
CA VAL A 2 15.95 5.51 -10.27
C VAL A 2 17.14 4.56 -10.18
N ASP A 3 17.32 3.71 -11.18
CA ASP A 3 18.51 2.87 -11.31
C ASP A 3 19.69 3.65 -11.91
N ASN A 4 20.86 3.01 -11.96
CA ASN A 4 22.08 3.64 -12.44
C ASN A 4 22.06 3.95 -13.94
N ASN A 5 21.35 3.15 -14.76
CA ASN A 5 21.30 3.33 -16.21
C ASN A 5 20.47 4.57 -16.54
N LEU A 6 19.27 4.67 -15.97
CA LEU A 6 18.40 5.83 -16.13
C LEU A 6 19.07 7.09 -15.59
N PHE A 7 19.73 7.01 -14.43
CA PHE A 7 20.47 8.15 -13.89
C PHE A 7 21.60 8.59 -14.81
N SER A 8 22.38 7.66 -15.36
CA SER A 8 23.45 7.98 -16.29
C SER A 8 22.94 8.65 -17.56
N GLN A 9 21.85 8.13 -18.15
CA GLN A 9 21.23 8.73 -19.34
C GLN A 9 20.72 10.14 -19.05
N PHE A 10 20.08 10.34 -17.88
CA PHE A 10 19.62 11.65 -17.44
C PHE A 10 20.78 12.66 -17.36
N ILE A 11 21.89 12.27 -16.71
CA ILE A 11 23.07 13.14 -16.59
C ILE A 11 23.70 13.44 -17.96
N SER A 12 23.72 12.47 -18.89
CA SER A 12 24.21 12.71 -20.25
C SER A 12 23.31 13.66 -21.06
N ALA A 13 21.99 13.64 -20.80
CA ALA A 13 21.00 14.41 -21.55
C ALA A 13 20.73 15.82 -20.99
N ILE A 14 21.12 16.11 -19.74
CA ILE A 14 20.72 17.34 -19.04
C ILE A 14 21.32 18.64 -19.62
N GLY A 15 22.28 18.54 -20.54
CA GLY A 15 22.83 19.68 -21.29
C GLY A 15 23.46 20.74 -20.39
N GLN A 16 23.07 22.01 -20.56
CA GLN A 16 23.65 23.17 -19.85
C GLN A 16 22.91 23.53 -18.55
N ALA A 17 22.27 22.58 -17.87
CA ALA A 17 21.56 22.86 -16.63
C ALA A 17 22.49 23.50 -15.59
N LYS A 18 22.14 24.70 -15.12
CA LYS A 18 22.97 25.46 -14.16
C LYS A 18 22.82 24.97 -12.72
N LYS A 19 21.68 24.34 -12.39
CA LYS A 19 21.37 23.80 -11.07
C LYS A 19 20.47 22.58 -11.21
N ILE A 20 20.74 21.56 -10.40
CA ILE A 20 19.93 20.33 -10.28
C ILE A 20 19.68 20.09 -8.80
N VAL A 21 18.44 19.75 -8.45
CA VAL A 21 18.06 19.37 -7.09
C VAL A 21 17.42 17.99 -7.16
N PHE A 22 18.02 17.03 -6.45
CA PHE A 22 17.45 15.70 -6.29
C PHE A 22 16.66 15.64 -4.99
N VAL A 23 15.45 15.09 -5.05
CA VAL A 23 14.55 14.91 -3.91
C VAL A 23 14.10 13.45 -3.89
N GLY A 24 14.20 12.81 -2.74
CA GLY A 24 13.84 11.41 -2.57
C GLY A 24 13.94 10.97 -1.12
N ASP A 25 13.45 9.76 -0.84
CA ASP A 25 13.56 9.11 0.46
C ASP A 25 14.54 7.94 0.38
N ILE A 26 15.61 8.00 1.19
CA ILE A 26 16.65 6.98 1.24
C ILE A 26 16.16 5.66 1.86
N ASN A 27 15.05 5.69 2.62
CA ASN A 27 14.51 4.50 3.29
C ASN A 27 13.41 3.81 2.46
N GLN A 28 13.11 4.31 1.26
CA GLN A 28 12.22 3.60 0.33
C GLN A 28 12.91 2.35 -0.24
N LEU A 29 12.09 1.43 -0.75
CA LEU A 29 12.60 0.24 -1.42
C LEU A 29 13.57 0.64 -2.55
N PRO A 30 14.68 -0.13 -2.72
CA PRO A 30 15.65 0.15 -3.76
C PRO A 30 15.02 0.03 -5.15
N SER A 31 15.73 0.53 -6.16
CA SER A 31 15.35 0.28 -7.55
C SER A 31 15.33 -1.23 -7.84
N VAL A 32 14.38 -1.65 -8.68
CA VAL A 32 14.24 -3.06 -9.10
C VAL A 32 15.44 -3.46 -9.97
N GLU A 33 15.92 -2.53 -10.80
CA GLU A 33 17.13 -2.71 -11.60
C GLU A 33 18.41 -2.37 -10.82
N ILE A 34 19.55 -2.59 -11.47
CA ILE A 34 20.87 -2.56 -10.84
C ILE A 34 21.22 -1.14 -10.34
N GLY A 35 21.61 -1.08 -9.07
CA GLY A 35 22.21 0.08 -8.44
C GLY A 35 21.20 0.99 -7.73
N ASN A 36 21.74 1.85 -6.87
CA ASN A 36 20.96 2.82 -6.11
C ASN A 36 21.64 4.20 -6.17
N ALA A 37 21.60 4.82 -7.35
CA ALA A 37 22.27 6.09 -7.63
C ALA A 37 21.99 7.17 -6.57
N PHE A 38 20.75 7.28 -6.09
CA PHE A 38 20.37 8.29 -5.10
C PHE A 38 21.06 8.07 -3.75
N GLU A 39 21.09 6.81 -3.27
CA GLU A 39 21.79 6.45 -2.04
C GLU A 39 23.31 6.62 -2.18
N ASP A 40 23.87 6.21 -3.32
CA ASP A 40 25.30 6.32 -3.61
C ASP A 40 25.76 7.78 -3.66
N ILE A 41 24.96 8.67 -4.25
CA ILE A 41 25.20 10.12 -4.26
C ILE A 41 25.28 10.65 -2.83
N ILE A 42 24.32 10.30 -1.97
CA ILE A 42 24.28 10.74 -0.57
C ILE A 42 25.49 10.21 0.19
N LYS A 43 25.81 8.91 0.03
CA LYS A 43 26.96 8.27 0.69
C LYS A 43 28.30 8.84 0.25
N SER A 44 28.41 9.30 -1.00
CA SER A 44 29.64 9.88 -1.54
C SER A 44 30.11 11.13 -0.79
N LYS A 45 29.18 11.85 -0.13
CA LYS A 45 29.42 13.15 0.51
C LYS A 45 30.00 14.23 -0.43
N LYS A 46 29.99 14.00 -1.74
CA LYS A 46 30.50 14.95 -2.75
C LYS A 46 29.49 16.02 -3.13
N ILE A 47 28.20 15.76 -2.93
CA ILE A 47 27.09 16.66 -3.26
C ILE A 47 26.46 17.16 -1.96
N THR A 48 26.21 18.47 -1.88
CA THR A 48 25.52 19.09 -0.76
C THR A 48 24.17 18.40 -0.55
N THR A 49 24.01 17.75 0.60
CA THR A 49 22.82 16.96 0.93
C THR A 49 22.21 17.49 2.21
N VAL A 50 20.91 17.73 2.19
CA VAL A 50 20.12 18.14 3.37
C VAL A 50 19.12 17.04 3.68
N LYS A 51 19.19 16.47 4.88
CA LYS A 51 18.21 15.46 5.36
C LYS A 51 17.15 16.15 6.20
N LEU A 52 15.91 16.15 5.73
CA LEU A 52 14.74 16.61 6.49
C LEU A 52 14.38 15.55 7.54
N LYS A 53 14.21 15.98 8.81
CA LYS A 53 13.96 15.06 9.95
C LYS A 53 12.54 15.12 10.50
N SER A 54 11.83 16.24 10.31
CA SER A 54 10.49 16.45 10.87
C SER A 54 9.40 16.12 9.84
N THR A 55 8.41 15.33 10.26
CA THR A 55 7.19 15.11 9.49
C THR A 55 6.06 15.94 10.07
N HIS A 56 5.57 16.93 9.32
CA HIS A 56 4.44 17.79 9.73
C HIS A 56 3.06 17.23 9.31
N ARG A 57 3.02 15.99 8.80
CA ARG A 57 1.87 15.47 8.02
C ARG A 57 0.69 15.01 8.87
N GLN A 58 0.87 14.69 10.15
CA GLN A 58 -0.17 14.11 11.03
C GLN A 58 0.06 14.48 12.51
N SER A 59 -1.01 14.44 13.31
CA SER A 59 -1.01 14.66 14.76
C SER A 59 -0.04 13.69 15.47
N ASN A 60 0.55 14.15 16.58
CA ASN A 60 1.64 13.48 17.32
C ASN A 60 1.38 12.03 17.82
N ASN A 61 0.23 11.40 17.50
CA ASN A 61 -0.21 10.11 18.06
C ASN A 61 -0.60 9.05 17.00
N SER A 62 -0.13 9.13 15.75
CA SER A 62 -0.39 8.10 14.72
C SER A 62 0.45 6.83 14.98
N LYS A 63 -0.22 5.67 15.11
CA LYS A 63 0.47 4.37 15.27
C LYS A 63 1.11 3.88 13.97
N ILE A 64 0.59 4.30 12.81
CA ILE A 64 1.23 4.04 11.51
C ILE A 64 2.62 4.67 11.46
N VAL A 65 2.73 5.92 11.92
CA VAL A 65 4.01 6.64 11.95
C VAL A 65 4.97 5.97 12.94
N GLU A 66 4.50 5.58 14.12
CA GLU A 66 5.29 4.83 15.10
C GLU A 66 5.82 3.51 14.51
N LEU A 67 4.95 2.72 13.87
CA LEU A 67 5.34 1.49 13.18
C LEU A 67 6.39 1.74 12.09
N ALA A 68 6.25 2.81 11.29
CA ALA A 68 7.22 3.15 10.26
C ALA A 68 8.61 3.47 10.84
N TYR A 69 8.67 4.24 11.93
CA TYR A 69 9.93 4.45 12.66
C TYR A 69 10.49 3.15 13.21
N MET A 70 9.63 2.26 13.73
CA MET A 70 10.10 1.00 14.30
C MET A 70 10.76 0.08 13.27
N ILE A 71 10.15 -0.03 12.08
CA ILE A 71 10.71 -0.78 10.95
C ILE A 71 12.02 -0.14 10.50
N LYS A 72 12.03 1.20 10.32
CA LYS A 72 13.20 1.94 9.85
C LYS A 72 14.40 1.81 10.79
N ASP A 73 14.17 1.79 12.10
CA ASP A 73 15.22 1.72 13.13
C ASP A 73 15.51 0.27 13.59
N ASN A 74 14.97 -0.75 12.92
CA ASN A 74 15.12 -2.18 13.24
C ASN A 74 14.79 -2.55 14.69
N ASN A 75 13.82 -1.87 15.31
CA ASN A 75 13.40 -2.12 16.70
C ASN A 75 11.92 -2.57 16.78
N PHE A 76 11.46 -3.25 15.72
CA PHE A 76 10.09 -3.73 15.55
C PHE A 76 9.61 -4.57 16.73
N ASP A 77 8.58 -4.08 17.41
CA ASP A 77 7.95 -4.74 18.55
C ASP A 77 6.44 -4.53 18.52
N LEU A 78 5.73 -5.58 18.09
CA LEU A 78 4.27 -5.57 17.97
C LEU A 78 3.56 -5.44 19.31
N LYS A 79 4.20 -5.83 20.42
CA LYS A 79 3.58 -5.74 21.76
C LYS A 79 3.36 -4.28 22.14
N LYS A 80 4.35 -3.42 21.87
CA LYS A 80 4.26 -1.97 22.11
C LYS A 80 3.11 -1.29 21.34
N LEU A 81 2.80 -1.77 20.14
CA LEU A 81 1.69 -1.25 19.33
C LEU A 81 0.31 -1.66 19.89
N CYS A 82 0.25 -2.81 20.57
CA CYS A 82 -0.97 -3.40 21.13
C CYS A 82 -1.22 -3.01 22.61
N GLU A 83 -0.18 -2.72 23.39
CA GLU A 83 -0.26 -2.43 24.84
C GLU A 83 -1.10 -1.19 25.19
N ASN A 84 -1.26 -0.25 24.26
CA ASN A 84 -2.06 0.97 24.44
C ASN A 84 -3.50 0.86 23.89
N GLN A 85 -4.04 -0.34 23.67
CA GLN A 85 -5.48 -0.53 23.42
C GLN A 85 -6.22 -0.71 24.76
N THR A 86 -6.17 0.31 25.63
CA THR A 86 -7.05 0.35 26.79
C THR A 86 -8.50 0.49 26.32
N ILE A 87 -9.39 -0.22 27.00
CA ILE A 87 -10.80 -0.50 26.67
C ILE A 87 -11.70 0.76 26.65
N ASP A 88 -11.14 1.97 26.79
CA ASP A 88 -11.88 3.23 26.70
C ASP A 88 -12.07 3.64 25.23
N SER A 89 -13.22 3.18 24.75
CA SER A 89 -13.66 3.11 23.38
C SER A 89 -14.15 4.46 22.83
N GLN A 90 -13.25 5.39 22.49
CA GLN A 90 -13.61 6.56 21.64
C GLN A 90 -12.60 6.97 20.56
N THR A 91 -11.36 6.49 20.60
CA THR A 91 -10.39 6.76 19.51
C THR A 91 -10.07 5.47 18.76
N LYS A 92 -10.69 5.29 17.58
CA LYS A 92 -10.27 4.25 16.64
C LYS A 92 -8.79 4.48 16.29
N SER A 93 -7.94 3.55 16.68
CA SER A 93 -6.54 3.49 16.24
C SER A 93 -6.48 3.47 14.71
N ASP A 94 -5.54 4.19 14.12
CA ASP A 94 -5.28 4.18 12.68
C ASP A 94 -4.50 2.94 12.21
N LEU A 95 -4.04 2.11 13.15
CA LEU A 95 -3.38 0.84 12.90
C LEU A 95 -4.11 -0.29 13.63
N GLN A 96 -4.35 -1.38 12.91
CA GLN A 96 -4.82 -2.66 13.46
C GLN A 96 -3.94 -3.78 12.90
N THR A 97 -3.57 -4.73 13.77
CA THR A 97 -2.80 -5.92 13.40
C THR A 97 -3.65 -7.15 13.67
N ILE A 98 -3.69 -8.07 12.70
CA ILE A 98 -4.44 -9.32 12.78
C ILE A 98 -3.45 -10.44 12.50
N PHE A 99 -3.29 -11.34 13.47
CA PHE A 99 -2.45 -12.54 13.33
C PHE A 99 -3.36 -13.72 13.02
N VAL A 100 -3.01 -14.45 11.96
CA VAL A 100 -3.78 -15.58 11.46
C VAL A 100 -2.83 -16.75 11.24
N ASP A 101 -3.26 -17.94 11.67
CA ASP A 101 -2.39 -19.13 11.65
C ASP A 101 -2.54 -19.95 10.37
N ASN A 102 -3.50 -19.59 9.50
CA ASN A 102 -3.67 -20.25 8.22
C ASN A 102 -4.16 -19.30 7.12
N GLN A 103 -3.86 -19.70 5.88
CA GLN A 103 -4.21 -19.00 4.65
C GLN A 103 -5.71 -18.71 4.53
N ASN A 104 -6.56 -19.68 4.84
CA ASN A 104 -8.00 -19.53 4.67
C ASN A 104 -8.57 -18.46 5.62
N GLN A 105 -8.06 -18.38 6.85
CA GLN A 105 -8.37 -17.29 7.77
C GLN A 105 -7.88 -15.96 7.23
N CYS A 106 -6.65 -15.87 6.74
CA CYS A 106 -6.11 -14.65 6.14
C CYS A 106 -7.00 -14.11 5.01
N LEU A 107 -7.38 -14.98 4.06
CA LEU A 107 -8.25 -14.61 2.94
C LEU A 107 -9.63 -14.11 3.41
N LYS A 108 -10.22 -14.77 4.43
CA LYS A 108 -11.48 -14.32 5.03
C LYS A 108 -11.35 -12.94 5.67
N GLU A 109 -10.29 -12.70 6.44
CA GLU A 109 -10.01 -11.40 7.04
C GLU A 109 -9.83 -10.32 5.98
N ILE A 110 -9.10 -10.61 4.89
CA ILE A 110 -8.94 -9.69 3.77
C ILE A 110 -10.32 -9.27 3.22
N ILE A 111 -11.22 -10.22 2.95
CA ILE A 111 -12.54 -9.88 2.41
C ILE A 111 -13.41 -9.13 3.42
N ASN A 112 -13.41 -9.54 4.67
CA ASN A 112 -14.17 -8.85 5.72
C ASN A 112 -13.73 -7.39 5.84
N ASN A 113 -12.41 -7.15 5.78
CA ASN A 113 -11.84 -5.80 5.85
C ASN A 113 -11.97 -5.01 4.54
N TYR A 114 -11.99 -5.68 3.39
CA TYR A 114 -12.26 -5.05 2.10
C TYR A 114 -13.73 -4.61 1.96
N ASN A 115 -14.65 -5.38 2.56
CA ASN A 115 -16.10 -5.18 2.45
C ASN A 115 -16.74 -4.59 3.73
N LEU A 116 -15.98 -3.84 4.54
CA LEU A 116 -16.40 -3.38 5.88
C LEU A 116 -17.76 -2.65 5.95
N ASP A 117 -18.24 -2.07 4.84
CA ASP A 117 -19.53 -1.34 4.78
C ASP A 117 -20.41 -1.77 3.58
N ASP A 118 -20.26 -3.00 3.07
CA ASP A 118 -20.94 -3.56 1.90
C ASP A 118 -20.86 -2.72 0.61
N ARG A 119 -20.06 -1.64 0.63
CA ARG A 119 -20.04 -0.61 -0.41
C ARG A 119 -18.69 0.02 -0.65
N ILE A 120 -17.75 -0.01 0.29
CA ILE A 120 -16.49 0.74 0.11
C ILE A 120 -15.53 0.00 -0.82
N GLY A 121 -15.08 -1.21 -0.50
CA GLY A 121 -14.10 -1.90 -1.34
C GLY A 121 -14.59 -2.14 -2.78
N PHE A 122 -15.82 -2.63 -2.94
CA PHE A 122 -16.34 -2.96 -4.28
C PHE A 122 -16.87 -1.78 -5.09
N ASN A 123 -17.44 -0.73 -4.45
CA ASN A 123 -17.96 0.43 -5.17
C ASN A 123 -16.97 1.61 -5.23
N GLU A 124 -16.02 1.67 -4.29
CA GLU A 124 -14.97 2.69 -4.21
C GLU A 124 -13.58 2.03 -4.11
N PRO A 125 -13.13 1.31 -5.16
CA PRO A 125 -11.93 0.49 -5.12
C PRO A 125 -10.64 1.27 -4.81
N TYR A 126 -10.64 2.59 -4.96
CA TYR A 126 -9.50 3.46 -4.63
C TYR A 126 -9.41 3.84 -3.15
N LYS A 127 -10.43 3.52 -2.33
CA LYS A 127 -10.41 3.77 -0.88
C LYS A 127 -9.65 2.71 -0.10
N ILE A 128 -9.52 1.50 -0.64
CA ILE A 128 -8.86 0.37 0.02
C ILE A 128 -7.88 -0.28 -0.95
N GLN A 129 -6.61 -0.29 -0.59
CA GLN A 129 -5.56 -1.02 -1.30
C GLN A 129 -5.12 -2.22 -0.47
N ILE A 130 -5.09 -3.39 -1.09
CA ILE A 130 -4.48 -4.59 -0.52
C ILE A 130 -3.09 -4.73 -1.14
N ILE A 131 -2.08 -4.93 -0.29
CA ILE A 131 -0.67 -5.07 -0.71
C ILE A 131 -0.18 -6.44 -0.25
N SER A 132 0.49 -7.18 -1.14
CA SER A 132 1.16 -8.44 -0.84
C SER A 132 2.62 -8.35 -1.28
N PRO A 133 3.58 -8.91 -0.51
CA PRO A 133 5.00 -8.88 -0.88
C PRO A 133 5.35 -9.83 -2.04
N ILE A 134 4.44 -10.74 -2.43
CA ILE A 134 4.68 -11.76 -3.45
C ILE A 134 3.58 -11.73 -4.52
N ASN A 135 3.96 -11.97 -5.77
CA ASN A 135 3.01 -12.01 -6.89
C ASN A 135 2.22 -13.33 -6.91
N ASP A 136 2.93 -14.44 -6.69
CA ASP A 136 2.41 -15.80 -6.79
C ASP A 136 2.40 -16.52 -5.44
N GLY A 137 1.72 -17.68 -5.42
CA GLY A 137 1.52 -18.48 -4.22
C GLY A 137 0.18 -18.20 -3.54
N ASP A 138 -0.02 -18.88 -2.44
CA ASP A 138 -1.28 -18.99 -1.71
C ASP A 138 -1.87 -17.65 -1.22
N LEU A 139 -1.00 -16.68 -0.93
CA LEU A 139 -1.33 -15.31 -0.55
C LEU A 139 -0.67 -14.28 -1.48
N GLY A 140 -0.35 -14.71 -2.71
CA GLY A 140 0.16 -13.81 -3.73
C GLY A 140 -0.92 -12.92 -4.33
N VAL A 141 -0.49 -11.80 -4.93
CA VAL A 141 -1.37 -10.85 -5.62
C VAL A 141 -2.35 -11.57 -6.55
N ASN A 142 -1.90 -12.55 -7.33
CA ASN A 142 -2.73 -13.28 -8.29
C ASN A 142 -3.86 -14.07 -7.59
N GLN A 143 -3.53 -14.77 -6.50
CA GLN A 143 -4.49 -15.58 -5.76
C GLN A 143 -5.48 -14.70 -4.97
N ILE A 144 -5.00 -13.61 -4.36
CA ILE A 144 -5.85 -12.64 -3.65
C ILE A 144 -6.83 -11.97 -4.63
N ASN A 145 -6.34 -11.52 -5.78
CA ASN A 145 -7.19 -10.91 -6.81
C ASN A 145 -8.30 -11.85 -7.26
N LYS A 146 -7.95 -13.11 -7.56
CA LYS A 146 -8.93 -14.13 -7.92
C LYS A 146 -9.95 -14.36 -6.81
N PHE A 147 -9.49 -14.48 -5.57
CA PHE A 147 -10.36 -14.71 -4.42
C PHE A 147 -11.36 -13.55 -4.20
N ILE A 148 -10.91 -12.30 -4.31
CA ILE A 148 -11.78 -11.12 -4.18
C ILE A 148 -12.80 -11.05 -5.32
N GLN A 149 -12.36 -11.27 -6.57
CA GLN A 149 -13.23 -11.28 -7.74
C GLN A 149 -14.32 -12.37 -7.65
N ASP A 150 -13.95 -13.59 -7.24
CA ASP A 150 -14.90 -14.70 -7.07
C ASP A 150 -15.96 -14.39 -6.00
N ASN A 151 -15.57 -13.74 -4.91
CA ASN A 151 -16.50 -13.36 -3.85
C ASN A 151 -17.41 -12.20 -4.25
N ARG A 152 -16.91 -11.22 -5.02
CA ARG A 152 -17.76 -10.19 -5.63
C ARG A 152 -18.84 -10.79 -6.51
N LEU A 153 -18.46 -11.72 -7.39
CA LEU A 153 -19.41 -12.40 -8.29
C LEU A 153 -20.46 -13.21 -7.53
N LYS A 154 -20.08 -13.82 -6.39
CA LYS A 154 -21.03 -14.49 -5.50
C LYS A 154 -22.00 -13.50 -4.86
N GLN A 155 -21.51 -12.33 -4.42
CA GLN A 155 -22.34 -11.27 -3.85
C GLN A 155 -23.31 -10.70 -4.90
N GLU A 156 -22.85 -10.38 -6.12
CA GLU A 156 -23.72 -9.93 -7.21
C GLU A 156 -24.79 -10.98 -7.56
N LYS A 157 -24.45 -12.27 -7.57
CA LYS A 157 -25.44 -13.36 -7.78
C LYS A 157 -26.42 -13.48 -6.61
N LEU A 158 -25.96 -13.27 -5.37
CA LEU A 158 -26.81 -13.27 -4.18
C LEU A 158 -27.76 -12.08 -4.21
N ASP A 159 -27.25 -10.89 -4.52
CA ASP A 159 -28.01 -9.65 -4.71
C ASP A 159 -29.02 -9.79 -5.84
N GLN A 160 -28.65 -10.39 -6.98
CA GLN A 160 -29.58 -10.68 -8.07
C GLN A 160 -30.65 -11.71 -7.68
N LYS A 161 -30.32 -12.69 -6.84
CA LYS A 161 -31.29 -13.66 -6.29
C LYS A 161 -32.24 -13.01 -5.28
N LEU A 162 -31.73 -12.14 -4.41
CA LEU A 162 -32.52 -11.32 -3.48
C LEU A 162 -33.41 -10.32 -4.23
N ASN A 163 -32.86 -9.66 -5.27
CA ASN A 163 -33.56 -8.70 -6.12
C ASN A 163 -34.53 -9.37 -7.11
N ARG A 164 -34.57 -10.70 -7.25
CA ARG A 164 -35.70 -11.37 -7.92
C ARG A 164 -37.03 -11.25 -7.15
N ALA A 165 -37.02 -10.67 -5.94
CA ALA A 165 -38.21 -10.21 -5.24
C ALA A 165 -38.70 -8.80 -5.65
N TYR A 166 -37.92 -8.00 -6.40
CA TYR A 166 -38.35 -6.69 -6.88
C TYR A 166 -37.90 -6.42 -8.33
N LYS A 167 -38.88 -6.22 -9.21
CA LYS A 167 -38.72 -5.94 -10.64
C LYS A 167 -37.80 -4.73 -10.94
N GLN A 168 -37.05 -4.90 -12.04
CA GLN A 168 -36.55 -3.90 -13.00
C GLN A 168 -35.46 -2.90 -12.54
N THR A 169 -34.21 -3.08 -13.03
CA THR A 169 -33.62 -2.35 -14.19
C THR A 169 -32.11 -2.61 -14.24
N ILE A 170 -31.60 -2.76 -15.46
CA ILE A 170 -30.23 -3.14 -15.86
C ILE A 170 -29.22 -1.99 -15.67
N MET A 171 -27.96 -2.29 -15.31
CA MET A 171 -26.81 -1.61 -15.94
C MET A 171 -25.50 -2.44 -15.87
N TYR A 172 -25.03 -2.89 -17.04
CA TYR A 172 -23.67 -3.37 -17.25
C TYR A 172 -22.75 -2.17 -17.47
N ILE A 173 -21.62 -2.08 -16.75
CA ILE A 173 -20.49 -1.23 -17.17
C ILE A 173 -19.32 -2.13 -17.50
N ILE A 174 -19.16 -2.39 -18.80
CA ILE A 174 -17.88 -2.75 -19.40
C ILE A 174 -17.11 -1.43 -19.57
N LYS A 175 -15.99 -1.26 -18.88
CA LYS A 175 -14.99 -0.26 -19.29
C LYS A 175 -13.57 -0.79 -19.10
N LYS A 176 -12.91 -1.01 -20.24
CA LYS A 176 -11.46 -1.05 -20.38
C LYS A 176 -10.85 0.13 -19.61
N ILE A 177 -9.99 -0.15 -18.64
CA ILE A 177 -9.03 0.85 -18.15
C ILE A 177 -7.65 0.21 -18.19
N LYS A 178 -6.86 0.64 -19.19
CA LYS A 178 -5.40 0.63 -19.17
C LYS A 178 -4.96 1.55 -18.03
N LEU A 179 -4.03 1.12 -17.20
CA LEU A 179 -2.93 1.95 -16.68
C LEU A 179 -1.94 0.96 -16.04
N CYS A 180 -0.74 0.76 -16.60
CA CYS A 180 0.41 1.66 -16.70
C CYS A 180 1.06 1.93 -15.33
N ILE A 181 2.18 1.21 -15.17
CA ILE A 181 3.29 1.30 -14.21
C ILE A 181 2.97 0.85 -12.79
#